data_AF-A0A5J4SFQ7-F1
#
_entry.id   AF-A0A5J4SFQ7-F1
#
_cell.length_a   1.000
_cell.length_b   1.000
_cell.length_c   1.000
_cell.angle_alpha   90.00
_cell.angle_beta   90.00
_cell.angle_gamma   90.00
#
_symmetry.space_group_name_H-M   'P 1'
#
loop_
_entity.id
_entity.type
_entity.pdbx_description
1 polymer ?
#
loop_
_entity_poly.entity_id
_entity_poly.type
_entity_poly.pdbx_seq_one_letter_code
_entity_poly.pdbx_strand_id
1 'polypeptide(L)' 'MLVRGTGIRDIYQIQEVSIRKVLSVLVHSHYVNTPRKSYYEKLEVDEFWTYVGNSSIG' A
#
# COMPACT_ATOMS: atom_id res chain seq x y z
N MET A 1 -5.26 4.65 -6.70
CA MET A 1 -5.80 4.12 -5.43
C MET A 1 -6.12 2.66 -5.68
N LEU A 2 -5.35 1.75 -5.10
CA LEU A 2 -5.59 0.31 -5.20
C LEU A 2 -6.78 -0.05 -4.31
N VAL A 3 -7.47 -1.15 -4.62
CA VAL A 3 -8.62 -1.60 -3.85
C VAL A 3 -8.16 -1.92 -2.42
N ARG A 4 -8.91 -1.45 -1.41
CA ARG A 4 -8.59 -1.75 -0.01
C ARG A 4 -8.61 -3.27 0.18
N GLY A 5 -7.55 -3.83 0.76
CA GLY A 5 -7.40 -5.27 0.97
C GLY A 5 -6.71 -6.05 -0.14
N THR A 6 -6.19 -5.42 -1.20
CA THR A 6 -5.36 -6.12 -2.21
C THR A 6 -3.88 -6.10 -1.85
N GLY A 7 -3.26 -7.27 -1.75
CA GLY A 7 -1.81 -7.42 -1.57
C GLY A 7 -1.03 -7.28 -2.88
N ILE A 8 0.29 -7.23 -2.80
CA ILE A 8 1.20 -7.10 -3.96
C ILE A 8 0.94 -8.18 -5.03
N ARG A 9 0.59 -9.41 -4.61
CA ARG A 9 0.28 -10.52 -5.52
C ARG A 9 -1.02 -10.28 -6.31
N ASP A 10 -2.05 -9.78 -5.63
CA ASP A 10 -3.33 -9.47 -6.27
C ASP A 10 -3.15 -8.33 -7.28
N ILE A 11 -2.33 -7.33 -6.94
CA ILE A 11 -2.03 -6.20 -7.82
C ILE A 11 -1.28 -6.67 -9.07
N TYR A 12 -0.27 -7.53 -8.90
CA TYR A 12 0.43 -8.17 -10.02
C TYR A 12 -0.55 -8.87 -10.97
N GLN A 13 -1.49 -9.63 -10.42
CA GLN A 13 -2.44 -10.43 -11.19
C GLN A 13 -3.51 -9.58 -11.89
N ILE A 14 -4.01 -8.52 -11.23
CA ILE A 14 -5.06 -7.65 -11.78
C ILE A 14 -4.50 -6.68 -12.83
N GLN A 15 -3.30 -6.12 -12.57
CA GLN A 15 -2.71 -5.11 -13.45
C GLN A 15 -1.79 -5.69 -14.51
N GLU A 16 -1.50 -6.99 -14.46
CA GLU A 16 -0.57 -7.67 -15.36
C GLU A 16 0.82 -7.02 -15.43
N VAL A 17 1.25 -6.39 -14.32
CA VAL A 17 2.57 -5.75 -14.17
C VAL A 17 3.44 -6.54 -13.23
N SER A 18 4.76 -6.58 -13.46
CA SER A 18 5.67 -7.35 -12.62
C SER A 18 5.63 -6.93 -11.15
N ILE A 19 5.81 -7.91 -10.24
CA ILE A 19 5.91 -7.67 -8.79
C ILE A 19 6.97 -6.60 -8.48
N ARG A 20 8.12 -6.64 -9.17
CA ARG A 20 9.17 -5.63 -9.01
C ARG A 20 8.70 -4.23 -9.37
N LYS A 21 7.87 -4.09 -10.41
CA LYS A 21 7.30 -2.81 -10.82
C LYS A 21 6.29 -2.30 -9.79
N VAL A 22 5.44 -3.18 -9.26
CA VAL A 22 4.52 -2.84 -8.16
C VAL A 22 5.31 -2.33 -6.94
N LEU A 23 6.34 -3.08 -6.53
CA LEU A 23 7.16 -2.72 -5.37
C LEU A 23 7.90 -1.40 -5.57
N SER A 24 8.47 -1.19 -6.76
CA SER A 24 9.14 0.06 -7.11
C SER A 24 8.18 1.24 -7.03
N VAL A 25 6.97 1.12 -7.58
CA VAL A 25 5.96 2.18 -7.49
C VAL A 25 5.59 2.46 -6.04
N LEU A 26 5.35 1.43 -5.22
CA LEU A 26 4.98 1.60 -3.81
C LEU A 26 6.09 2.27 -2.99
N VAL A 27 7.36 1.91 -3.21
CA VAL A 27 8.52 2.50 -2.50
C VAL A 27 8.74 3.96 -2.91
N HIS A 28 8.56 4.29 -4.20
CA HIS A 28 8.85 5.64 -4.71
C HIS A 28 7.62 6.54 -4.78
N SER A 29 6.41 6.05 -4.47
CA SER A 29 5.21 6.87 -4.46
C SER A 29 5.10 7.66 -3.16
N HIS A 30 5.40 8.95 -3.21
CA HIS A 30 5.12 9.89 -2.11
C HIS A 30 3.66 10.36 -2.12
N TYR A 31 2.72 9.47 -2.44
CA TYR A 31 1.31 9.86 -2.56
C TYR A 31 0.74 10.22 -1.19
N VAL A 32 0.49 11.50 -0.97
CA VAL A 32 -0.17 11.99 0.24
C VAL A 32 -1.68 11.95 0.00
N ASN A 33 -2.39 11.18 0.82
CA ASN A 33 -3.84 11.19 0.83
C ASN A 33 -4.33 12.57 1.29
N THR A 34 -4.80 13.38 0.36
CA THR A 34 -5.44 14.66 0.67
C THR A 34 -6.94 14.45 0.83
N PRO A 35 -7.55 14.89 1.95
CA PRO A 35 -8.99 14.81 2.11
C PRO A 35 -9.67 15.67 1.03
N ARG A 36 -10.48 15.04 0.18
CA ARG A 36 -11.24 15.75 -0.88
C ARG A 36 -12.39 16.59 -0.33
N LYS A 37 -12.76 16.38 0.92
CA LYS A 37 -13.90 17.03 1.58
C LYS A 37 -13.53 17.31 3.04
N SER A 38 -13.95 18.46 3.57
CA SER A 38 -13.63 18.92 4.94
C SER A 38 -14.64 18.44 6.00
N TYR A 39 -15.46 17.42 5.72
CA TYR A 39 -16.44 16.89 6.68
C TYR A 39 -15.80 16.23 7.91
N TYR A 40 -14.53 15.82 7.79
CA TYR A 40 -13.76 15.22 8.87
C TYR A 40 -12.54 16.10 9.15
N GLU A 41 -12.30 16.38 10.43
CA GLU A 41 -11.21 17.24 10.90
C GLU A 41 -9.83 16.67 10.59
N LYS A 42 -9.73 15.34 10.48
CA LYS A 42 -8.51 14.61 10.12
C LYS A 42 -8.82 13.40 9.24
N LEU A 43 -7.86 13.00 8.42
CA LEU A 43 -7.92 11.75 7.68
C LEU A 43 -7.64 10.60 8.66
N GLU A 44 -8.58 9.67 8.84
CA GLU A 44 -8.29 8.41 9.54
C GLU A 44 -7.46 7.53 8.61
N VAL A 45 -6.19 7.35 8.96
CA VAL A 45 -5.29 6.41 8.29
C VAL A 45 -5.37 5.10 9.06
N ASP A 46 -5.91 4.07 8.41
CA ASP A 46 -5.92 2.72 8.96
C ASP A 46 -4.53 2.10 8.75
N GLU A 47 -3.77 1.96 9.83
CA GLU A 47 -2.45 1.33 9.80
C GLU A 47 -2.63 -0.19 9.77
N PHE A 48 -2.32 -0.80 8.63
CA PHE A 48 -2.31 -2.26 8.50
C PHE A 48 -1.10 -2.85 9.23
N TRP A 49 -1.33 -3.42 10.41
CA TRP A 49 -0.35 -4.27 11.10
C TRP A 49 -0.16 -5.56 10.31
N THR A 50 0.91 -5.64 9.56
CA THR A 50 1.32 -6.89 8.89
C THR A 50 2.42 -7.53 9.70
N TYR A 51 2.31 -8.84 9.97
CA TYR A 51 3.41 -9.60 10.58
C TYR A 51 4.64 -9.53 9.67
N VAL A 52 5.63 -8.75 10.07
CA VAL A 52 6.95 -8.74 9.46
C VAL A 52 7.73 -9.83 10.15
N GLY A 53 7.92 -10.97 9.47
CA GLY A 53 8.78 -12.03 9.98
C GLY A 53 10.18 -11.46 10.20
N ASN A 54 10.61 -11.41 11.46
CA ASN A 54 12.00 -11.12 11.77
C ASN A 54 12.81 -12.34 11.31
N SER A 55 13.47 -12.23 10.16
CA SER A 55 14.56 -13.15 9.83
C SER A 55 15.68 -12.87 10.82
N SER A 56 15.72 -13.60 11.93
CA SER A 56 16.95 -13.74 12.71
C SER A 56 17.96 -14.39 11.78
N ILE A 57 18.86 -13.58 11.23
CA ILE A 57 20.10 -14.04 10.60
C ILE A 57 20.88 -14.71 11.75
N GLY A 58 20.78 -16.03 11.82
CA GLY A 58 21.63 -16.88 12.66
C GLY A 58 22.98 -17.10 11.99
#